data_AF-E7GLC2-F1
#
_entry.id   AF-E7GLC2-F1
#
_cell.length_a   1.000
_cell.length_b   1.000
_cell.length_c   1.000
_cell.angle_alpha   90.00
_cell.angle_beta   90.00
_cell.angle_gamma   90.00
#
_symmetry.space_group_name_H-M   'P 1'
#
loop_
_entity.id
_entity.type
_entity.pdbx_description
1 polymer ?
#
loop_
_entity_poly.entity_id
_entity_poly.type
_entity_poly.pdbx_seq_one_letter_code
_entity_poly.pdbx_strand_id
1 'polypeptide(L)'
;MRSYSRVKEDDQLIVRLMDDVEKYMITDMAKDQYMDMALAVLNSPQVMNDGDFISLPGEAVQTDLYEEFHPDEEKLKELVIQMFYKEIKS
;
A
#
# COMPACT_ATOMS: atom_id res chain seq x y z
N MET A 1 33.42 -6.20 -14.04
CA MET A 1 32.54 -5.17 -13.44
C MET A 1 31.88 -4.40 -14.58
N ARG A 2 30.69 -4.85 -15.02
CA ARG A 2 29.87 -4.17 -16.04
C ARG A 2 28.48 -4.81 -16.00
N SER A 3 27.47 -3.99 -15.70
CA SER A 3 26.03 -4.15 -16.05
C SER A 3 25.05 -3.84 -14.92
N TYR A 4 25.27 -2.77 -14.15
CA TYR A 4 24.15 -2.08 -13.45
C TYR A 4 23.53 -1.04 -14.40
N SER A 5 22.95 -1.49 -15.51
CA SER A 5 22.21 -0.61 -16.45
C SER A 5 21.28 -1.43 -17.36
N ARG A 6 20.46 -2.31 -16.77
CA ARG A 6 19.32 -2.94 -17.46
C ARG A 6 18.06 -3.01 -16.58
N VAL A 7 17.90 -2.04 -15.67
CA VAL A 7 16.73 -1.97 -14.77
C VAL A 7 15.73 -0.89 -15.22
N LYS A 8 15.92 -0.29 -16.40
CA LYS A 8 15.08 0.86 -16.84
C LYS A 8 14.00 0.55 -17.88
N GLU A 9 13.96 -0.62 -18.50
CA GLU A 9 12.95 -0.94 -19.51
C GLU A 9 12.70 -2.45 -19.56
N ASP A 10 12.04 -2.99 -18.55
CA ASP A 10 11.40 -4.29 -18.73
C ASP A 10 10.02 -4.21 -18.10
N ASP A 11 9.04 -3.69 -18.84
CA ASP A 11 7.62 -3.70 -18.46
C ASP A 11 7.14 -5.14 -18.19
N GLN A 12 7.86 -6.16 -18.67
CA GLN A 12 7.56 -7.55 -18.34
C GLN A 12 8.08 -7.98 -16.97
N LEU A 13 8.97 -7.21 -16.33
CA LEU A 13 9.48 -7.53 -15.00
C LEU A 13 8.35 -7.53 -13.96
N ILE A 14 7.47 -6.52 -14.00
CA ILE A 14 6.35 -6.45 -13.06
C ILE A 14 5.32 -7.53 -13.31
N VAL A 15 5.05 -7.87 -14.57
CA VAL A 15 4.16 -8.96 -14.95
C VAL A 15 4.68 -10.27 -14.38
N ARG A 16 5.97 -10.57 -14.56
CA ARG A 16 6.59 -11.80 -14.03
C ARG A 16 6.59 -11.83 -12.50
N LEU A 17 6.92 -10.71 -11.85
CA LEU A 17 6.90 -10.62 -10.38
C LEU A 17 5.48 -10.84 -9.84
N MET A 18 4.48 -10.22 -10.46
CA MET A 18 3.08 -10.37 -10.05
C MET A 18 2.55 -11.78 -10.32
N ASP A 19 2.90 -12.40 -11.45
CA ASP A 19 2.58 -13.81 -11.73
C ASP A 19 3.22 -14.78 -10.71
N ASP A 20 4.42 -14.45 -10.22
CA ASP A 20 5.11 -15.26 -9.22
C ASP A 20 4.48 -15.12 -7.82
N VAL A 21 4.07 -13.92 -7.42
CA VAL A 21 3.41 -13.71 -6.11
C VAL A 21 1.92 -14.08 -6.11
N GLU A 22 1.26 -14.09 -7.26
CA GLU A 22 -0.18 -14.44 -7.41
C GLU A 22 -0.53 -15.78 -6.75
N LYS A 23 0.38 -16.77 -6.83
CA LYS A 23 0.21 -18.09 -6.20
C LYS A 23 0.15 -18.06 -4.67
N TYR A 24 0.60 -16.97 -4.06
CA TYR A 24 0.66 -16.76 -2.62
C TYR A 24 -0.30 -15.66 -2.14
N MET A 25 -1.05 -15.04 -3.05
CA MET A 25 -2.06 -14.04 -2.71
C MET A 25 -3.42 -14.71 -2.54
N ILE A 26 -4.10 -14.38 -1.44
CA ILE A 26 -5.53 -14.70 -1.25
C ILE A 26 -6.26 -13.36 -1.33
N THR A 27 -6.95 -13.12 -2.44
CA THR A 27 -7.64 -11.86 -2.69
C THR A 27 -8.86 -12.09 -3.58
N ASP A 28 -9.90 -11.28 -3.38
CA ASP A 28 -11.09 -11.22 -4.24
C ASP A 28 -10.93 -10.23 -5.41
N MET A 29 -9.77 -9.56 -5.53
CA MET A 29 -9.47 -8.66 -6.65
C MET A 29 -9.23 -9.43 -7.94
N ALA A 30 -9.77 -8.93 -9.05
CA ALA A 30 -9.48 -9.48 -10.37
C ALA A 30 -8.05 -9.15 -10.82
N LYS A 31 -7.51 -9.95 -11.75
CA LYS A 31 -6.11 -9.86 -12.20
C LYS A 31 -5.73 -8.51 -12.79
N ASP A 32 -6.60 -7.96 -13.62
CA ASP A 32 -6.46 -6.62 -14.17
C ASP A 32 -6.37 -5.54 -13.06
N GLN A 33 -7.18 -5.64 -12.01
CA GLN A 33 -7.23 -4.64 -10.93
C GLN A 33 -5.91 -4.53 -10.16
N TYR A 34 -5.32 -5.64 -9.72
CA TYR A 34 -4.06 -5.58 -8.97
C TYR A 34 -2.86 -5.30 -9.89
N MET A 35 -2.93 -5.66 -11.18
CA MET A 35 -1.91 -5.32 -12.16
C MET A 35 -1.90 -3.82 -12.48
N ASP A 36 -3.07 -3.20 -12.64
CA ASP A 36 -3.20 -1.75 -12.83
C ASP A 36 -2.64 -1.00 -11.62
N MET A 37 -2.90 -1.47 -10.40
CA MET A 37 -2.32 -0.92 -9.18
C MET A 37 -0.79 -1.03 -9.17
N ALA A 38 -0.24 -2.19 -9.52
CA ALA A 38 1.21 -2.40 -9.60
C ALA A 38 1.89 -1.45 -10.59
N LEU A 39 1.28 -1.26 -11.77
CA LEU A 39 1.75 -0.33 -12.78
C LEU A 39 1.63 1.13 -12.31
N ALA A 40 0.55 1.50 -11.62
CA ALA A 40 0.38 2.84 -11.08
C ALA A 40 1.47 3.18 -10.04
N VAL A 41 1.85 2.22 -9.19
CA VAL A 41 2.94 2.40 -8.21
C VAL A 41 4.28 2.56 -8.92
N LEU A 42 4.59 1.75 -9.95
CA LEU A 42 5.84 1.86 -10.70
C LEU A 42 5.96 3.15 -11.52
N ASN A 43 4.86 3.56 -12.13
CA ASN A 43 4.80 4.79 -12.91
C ASN A 43 4.67 6.04 -12.03
N SER A 44 4.51 5.86 -10.71
CA SER A 44 4.51 6.98 -9.78
C SER A 44 5.89 7.64 -9.78
N PRO A 45 5.98 8.95 -10.02
CA PRO A 45 7.25 9.68 -9.92
C PRO A 45 7.74 9.80 -8.47
N GLN A 46 6.92 9.42 -7.49
CA GLN A 46 7.21 9.49 -6.07
C GLN A 46 7.88 8.20 -5.61
N VAL A 47 9.10 8.34 -5.10
CA VAL A 47 9.74 7.25 -4.36
C VAL A 47 9.06 7.18 -2.99
N MET A 48 8.47 6.03 -2.68
CA MET A 48 7.89 5.79 -1.36
C MET A 48 8.95 6.01 -0.29
N ASN A 49 8.62 6.84 0.68
CA ASN A 49 9.44 7.15 1.84
C ASN A 49 8.63 6.95 3.13
N ASP A 50 9.30 7.05 4.27
CA ASP A 50 8.69 6.80 5.58
C ASP A 50 7.45 7.68 5.87
N GLY A 51 7.32 8.84 5.21
CA GLY A 51 6.17 9.73 5.34
C GLY A 51 4.93 9.29 4.55
N ASP A 52 5.06 8.32 3.65
CA ASP A 52 3.95 7.78 2.87
C ASP A 52 3.23 6.62 3.61
N PHE A 53 3.80 6.16 4.72
CA PHE A 53 3.18 5.18 5.62
C PHE A 53 2.46 5.89 6.76
N ILE A 54 1.19 5.54 6.95
CA ILE A 54 0.36 6.09 8.01
C ILE A 54 0.15 5.00 9.07
N SER A 55 0.66 5.26 10.27
CA SER A 55 0.38 4.42 11.44
C SER A 55 -0.96 4.84 12.04
N LEU A 56 -1.82 3.85 12.31
CA LEU A 56 -3.09 4.12 12.97
C LEU A 56 -2.84 4.62 14.41
N PRO A 57 -3.45 5.74 14.81
CA PRO A 57 -3.37 6.21 16.20
C PRO A 57 -4.20 5.30 17.09
N GLY A 58 -3.70 5.00 18.29
CA GLY A 58 -4.35 4.13 19.25
C GLY A 58 -3.40 3.66 20.34
N GLU A 59 -3.87 2.73 21.15
CA GLU A 59 -3.12 2.17 22.28
C GLU A 59 -3.09 0.64 22.19
N ALA A 60 -1.92 0.06 22.45
CA ALA A 60 -1.79 -1.37 22.68
C ALA A 60 -2.09 -1.66 24.15
N VAL A 61 -3.08 -2.51 24.40
CA VAL A 61 -3.52 -2.93 25.71
C VAL A 61 -3.14 -4.39 25.88
N GLN A 62 -2.28 -4.67 26.86
CA GLN A 62 -1.95 -6.04 27.22
C GLN A 62 -3.11 -6.65 28.02
N THR A 63 -3.76 -7.67 27.47
CA THR A 63 -4.75 -8.48 28.19
C THR A 63 -4.12 -9.78 28.71
N ASP A 64 -4.88 -10.56 29.46
CA ASP A 64 -4.40 -11.81 30.06
C ASP A 64 -4.02 -12.89 29.03
N LEU A 65 -4.57 -12.82 27.81
CA LEU A 65 -4.38 -13.82 26.76
C LEU A 65 -3.66 -13.26 25.54
N TYR A 66 -3.96 -12.02 25.14
CA TYR A 66 -3.46 -11.41 23.90
C TYR A 66 -3.17 -9.92 24.08
N GLU A 67 -2.29 -9.40 23.24
CA GLU A 67 -2.14 -7.95 23.06
C GLU A 67 -3.25 -7.47 22.13
N GLU A 68 -4.06 -6.52 22.59
CA GLU A 68 -5.14 -5.93 21.82
C GLU A 68 -4.77 -4.50 21.42
N PHE A 69 -5.01 -4.13 20.17
CA PHE A 69 -4.85 -2.75 19.71
C PHE A 69 -6.22 -2.06 19.68
N HIS A 70 -6.35 -0.97 20.44
CA HIS A 70 -7.56 -0.14 20.51
C HIS A 70 -7.29 1.18 19.75
N PRO A 71 -7.86 1.36 18.54
CA PRO A 71 -7.65 2.58 17.77
C PRO A 71 -8.33 3.80 18.40
N ASP A 72 -7.76 4.97 18.18
CA ASP A 72 -8.41 6.25 18.46
C ASP A 72 -9.49 6.50 17.40
N GLU A 73 -10.74 6.20 17.74
CA GLU A 73 -11.90 6.27 16.84
C GLU A 73 -12.15 7.67 16.25
N GLU A 74 -11.81 8.75 16.97
CA GLU A 74 -11.98 10.11 16.46
C GLU A 74 -10.92 10.40 15.41
N LYS A 75 -9.65 10.14 15.72
CA LYS A 75 -8.54 10.34 14.77
C LYS A 75 -8.64 9.41 13.56
N LEU A 76 -9.14 8.19 13.75
CA LEU A 76 -9.39 7.24 12.66
C LEU A 76 -10.41 7.82 11.66
N LYS A 77 -11.51 8.40 12.15
CA LYS A 77 -12.52 9.04 11.29
C LYS A 77 -11.93 10.23 10.54
N GLU A 78 -11.17 11.07 11.22
CA GLU A 78 -10.47 12.20 10.58
C GLU A 78 -9.52 11.72 9.48
N LEU A 79 -8.76 10.65 9.73
CA LEU A 79 -7.86 10.06 8.75
C LEU A 79 -8.61 9.56 7.51
N VAL A 80 -9.71 8.85 7.69
CA VAL A 80 -10.56 8.37 6.58
C VAL A 80 -11.09 9.55 5.75
N ILE A 81 -11.53 10.62 6.40
CA ILE A 81 -12.00 11.83 5.71
C ILE A 81 -10.86 12.45 4.89
N GLN A 82 -9.67 12.60 5.47
CA GLN A 82 -8.52 13.19 4.78
C GLN A 82 -8.04 12.35 3.58
N MET A 83 -8.09 11.01 3.68
CA MET A 83 -7.63 10.12 2.63
C MET A 83 -8.62 9.99 1.46
N PHE A 84 -9.92 9.91 1.75
CA PHE A 84 -10.92 9.51 0.76
C PHE A 84 -11.88 10.63 0.34
N TYR A 85 -11.91 11.77 1.04
CA TYR A 85 -12.82 12.87 0.74
C TYR A 85 -12.05 14.15 0.42
N LYS A 86 -12.64 15.00 -0.43
CA LYS A 86 -12.13 16.32 -0.76
C LYS A 86 -13.11 17.38 -0.27
N GLU A 87 -12.57 18.42 0.37
CA GLU A 87 -13.37 19.57 0.79
C GLU A 87 -13.95 20.29 -0.45
N ILE A 88 -15.25 20.55 -0.42
CA ILE A 88 -15.89 21.40 -1.43
C ILE A 88 -15.74 22.84 -0.95
N LYS A 89 -14.85 23.60 -1.60
CA LYS A 89 -14.72 25.04 -1.34
C LYS A 89 -15.91 25.75 -1.98
N SER A 90 -16.70 26.45 -1.16
CA SER A 90 -17.78 27.35 -1.61
C SER A 90 -17.28 28.75 -1.94
#